data_AF-A0A061EA67-F1
#
_entry.id   AF-A0A061EA67-F1
#
_cell.length_a   1.000
_cell.length_b   1.000
_cell.length_c   1.000
_cell.angle_alpha   90.00
_cell.angle_beta   90.00
_cell.angle_gamma   90.00
#
_symmetry.space_group_name_H-M   'P 1'
#
loop_
_entity.id
_entity.type
_entity.pdbx_description
1 polymer ?
#
loop_
_entity_poly.entity_id
_entity_poly.type
_entity_poly.pdbx_seq_one_letter_code
_entity_poly.pdbx_strand_id
1 'polypeptide(L)'
;MIQDLKSMAFANVPALQFKTCDVLGSNSKCLNFLPLQNRNLFVKTLVVEAKANTRTESAKIRNRRMRKKFNGNPRRPRLSVFCSDKQLYAMLVDDKNKKCLFYGSTLQKSIRDNPPCTIIEAAKRVGEKLVKACVDLNINEISYYDRNGFARGERMQAFEIAIAQHGFLPR
;
A
#
# COMPACT_ATOMS: atom_id res chain seq x y z
N MET A 1 17.45 39.19 -15.54
CA MET A 1 16.59 40.36 -15.28
C MET A 1 15.36 40.21 -16.14
N ILE A 2 14.20 39.97 -15.54
CA ILE A 2 12.88 40.48 -15.93
C ILE A 2 11.98 40.09 -14.75
N GLN A 3 11.46 41.12 -14.11
CA GLN A 3 10.52 41.09 -12.99
C GLN A 3 9.15 40.66 -13.50
N ASP A 4 8.38 39.92 -12.69
CA ASP A 4 6.92 40.03 -12.72
C ASP A 4 6.33 39.58 -11.37
N LEU A 5 6.40 40.50 -10.41
CA LEU A 5 5.58 40.52 -9.21
C LEU A 5 4.21 41.10 -9.60
N LYS A 6 3.17 40.26 -9.67
CA LYS A 6 1.79 40.73 -9.85
C LYS A 6 0.94 40.39 -8.61
N SER A 7 0.98 41.33 -7.67
CA SER A 7 -0.18 41.92 -6.97
C SER A 7 -1.36 40.98 -6.66
N MET A 8 -1.45 40.52 -5.42
CA MET A 8 -2.72 40.04 -4.83
C MET A 8 -3.68 41.22 -4.68
N ALA A 9 -4.77 41.22 -5.44
CA ALA A 9 -5.83 42.21 -5.31
C ALA A 9 -6.72 41.85 -4.09
N PHE A 10 -6.68 42.67 -3.05
CA PHE A 10 -7.76 42.72 -2.06
C PHE A 10 -9.00 43.27 -2.78
N ALA A 11 -10.05 42.46 -2.89
CA ALA A 11 -11.32 42.89 -3.44
C ALA A 11 -11.90 44.00 -2.56
N ASN A 12 -11.78 45.24 -3.01
CA ASN A 12 -12.38 46.39 -2.38
C ASN A 12 -13.85 46.41 -2.79
N VAL A 13 -14.73 45.85 -1.96
CA VAL A 13 -16.17 45.85 -2.21
C VAL A 13 -16.66 47.29 -2.02
N PRO A 14 -17.28 47.91 -3.04
CA PRO A 14 -17.74 49.29 -2.90
C PRO A 14 -18.85 49.36 -1.85
N ALA A 15 -18.77 50.36 -0.97
CA ALA A 15 -19.87 50.71 -0.09
C ALA A 15 -21.08 51.10 -0.95
N LEU A 16 -22.16 50.32 -0.86
CA LEU A 16 -23.44 50.64 -1.49
C LEU A 16 -23.97 51.95 -0.90
N GLN A 17 -23.92 53.02 -1.69
CA GLN A 17 -24.57 54.28 -1.36
C GLN A 17 -26.05 54.20 -1.75
N PHE A 18 -26.92 54.16 -0.75
CA PHE A 18 -28.36 54.33 -0.94
C PHE A 18 -28.65 55.83 -1.09
N LYS A 19 -29.26 56.20 -2.22
CA LYS A 19 -29.77 57.57 -2.44
C LYS A 19 -30.95 57.81 -1.50
N THR A 20 -30.95 58.93 -0.80
CA THR A 20 -32.06 59.36 0.06
C THR A 20 -33.28 59.66 -0.80
N CYS A 21 -34.40 58.98 -0.53
CA CYS A 21 -35.71 59.39 -1.01
C CYS A 21 -36.25 60.41 0.00
N ASP A 22 -36.33 61.68 -0.39
CA ASP A 22 -36.87 62.75 0.45
C ASP A 22 -38.40 62.62 0.54
N VAL A 23 -38.90 62.05 1.64
CA VAL A 23 -40.34 62.08 1.94
C VAL A 23 -40.66 62.53 3.36
N LEU A 24 -39.74 62.51 4.32
CA LEU A 24 -40.02 63.01 5.68
C LEU A 24 -38.80 63.70 6.28
N GLY A 25 -38.88 65.03 6.40
CA GLY A 25 -37.86 65.86 7.01
C GLY A 25 -37.63 65.50 8.48
N SER A 26 -36.40 65.05 8.80
CA SER A 26 -35.73 65.35 10.06
C SER A 26 -34.23 65.01 9.94
N ASN A 27 -33.40 65.99 10.30
CA ASN A 27 -31.95 65.85 10.45
C ASN A 27 -31.64 64.78 11.51
N SER A 28 -31.06 63.65 11.11
CA SER A 28 -30.41 62.74 12.05
C SER A 28 -28.97 62.48 11.57
N LYS A 29 -28.02 62.85 12.42
CA LYS A 29 -26.58 62.67 12.19
C LYS A 29 -26.30 61.18 11.98
N CYS A 30 -25.53 60.82 10.95
CA CYS A 30 -25.02 59.46 10.77
C CYS A 30 -24.21 59.05 12.01
N LEU A 31 -24.77 58.15 12.83
CA LEU A 31 -24.00 57.42 13.82
C LEU A 31 -23.18 56.37 13.08
N ASN A 32 -21.88 56.64 12.92
CA ASN A 32 -20.94 55.65 12.42
C ASN A 32 -20.74 54.57 13.49
N PHE A 33 -21.44 53.44 13.34
CA PHE A 33 -21.10 52.24 14.10
C PHE A 33 -19.77 51.68 13.58
N LEU A 34 -18.74 51.72 14.41
CA LEU A 34 -17.51 50.99 14.14
C LEU A 34 -17.83 49.48 14.13
N PRO A 35 -17.29 48.70 13.19
CA PRO A 35 -17.60 47.29 13.10
C PRO A 35 -17.08 46.57 14.36
N LEU A 36 -17.98 45.93 15.09
CA LEU A 36 -17.63 45.00 16.16
C LEU A 36 -16.73 43.91 15.54
N GLN A 37 -15.46 43.85 15.96
CA GLN A 37 -14.58 42.78 15.52
C GLN A 37 -15.11 41.46 16.07
N ASN A 38 -15.73 40.69 15.18
CA ASN A 38 -16.24 39.37 15.47
C ASN A 38 -15.05 38.48 15.85
N ARG A 39 -14.84 38.27 17.16
CA ARG A 39 -13.88 37.26 17.62
C ARG A 39 -14.49 35.92 17.27
N ASN A 40 -14.06 35.34 16.15
CA ASN A 40 -14.38 33.97 15.77
C ASN A 40 -14.02 33.05 16.93
N LEU A 41 -15.00 32.76 17.80
CA LEU A 41 -14.95 31.61 18.68
C LEU A 41 -15.02 30.41 17.76
N PHE A 42 -13.83 29.90 17.40
CA PHE A 42 -13.66 28.74 16.54
C PHE A 42 -14.11 27.51 17.34
N VAL A 43 -15.42 27.34 17.49
CA VAL A 43 -15.97 26.13 18.10
C VAL A 43 -15.68 25.01 17.11
N LYS A 44 -14.67 24.19 17.41
CA LYS A 44 -14.40 22.99 16.61
C LYS A 44 -15.68 22.15 16.62
N THR A 45 -16.33 22.06 15.47
CA THR A 45 -17.46 21.15 15.29
C THR A 45 -16.95 19.74 15.56
N LEU A 46 -17.51 19.06 16.56
CA LEU A 46 -17.24 17.65 16.80
C LEU A 46 -17.86 16.84 15.65
N VAL A 47 -17.04 16.54 14.64
CA VAL A 47 -17.40 15.61 13.58
C VAL A 47 -17.16 14.20 14.13
N VAL A 48 -18.23 13.50 14.48
CA VAL A 48 -18.16 12.07 14.79
C VAL A 48 -18.15 11.32 13.46
N GLU A 49 -16.95 11.07 12.94
CA GLU A 49 -16.77 10.18 11.80
C GLU A 49 -16.80 8.73 12.27
N ALA A 50 -17.83 7.98 11.85
CA ALA A 50 -17.88 6.55 12.08
C ALA A 50 -16.72 5.91 11.33
N LYS A 51 -15.69 5.45 12.05
CA LYS A 51 -14.59 4.69 11.47
C LYS A 51 -15.20 3.41 10.89
N ALA A 52 -15.35 3.33 9.58
CA ALA A 52 -15.86 2.15 8.91
C ALA A 52 -14.86 1.01 9.19
N ASN A 53 -15.13 0.21 10.21
CA ASN A 53 -14.38 -0.99 10.54
C ASN A 53 -14.68 -2.04 9.47
N THR A 54 -14.21 -1.79 8.24
CA THR A 54 -14.37 -2.73 7.14
C THR A 54 -13.59 -3.98 7.54
N ARG A 55 -14.33 -5.04 7.86
CA ARG A 55 -13.74 -6.30 8.31
C ARG A 55 -12.76 -6.79 7.26
N THR A 56 -11.47 -6.71 7.56
CA THR A 56 -10.44 -7.26 6.68
C THR A 56 -10.54 -8.78 6.70
N GLU A 57 -10.79 -9.38 5.52
CA GLU A 57 -10.80 -10.84 5.40
C GLU A 57 -9.46 -11.42 5.83
N SER A 58 -9.49 -12.47 6.65
CA SER A 58 -8.27 -13.13 7.10
C SER A 58 -7.51 -13.74 5.92
N ALA A 59 -6.18 -13.78 6.04
CA ALA A 59 -5.31 -14.36 5.02
C ALA A 59 -5.69 -15.80 4.67
N LYS A 60 -6.07 -16.59 5.68
CA LYS A 60 -6.52 -17.97 5.50
C LYS A 60 -7.74 -18.07 4.58
N ILE A 61 -8.72 -17.18 4.74
CA ILE A 61 -9.94 -17.17 3.92
C ILE A 61 -9.60 -16.77 2.48
N ARG A 62 -8.81 -15.71 2.30
CA ARG A 62 -8.35 -15.27 0.97
C ARG A 62 -7.60 -16.38 0.25
N ASN A 63 -6.66 -17.03 0.94
CA ASN A 63 -5.84 -18.08 0.36
C ASN A 63 -6.67 -19.30 -0.03
N ARG A 64 -7.65 -19.68 0.80
CA ARG A 64 -8.61 -20.73 0.45
C ARG A 64 -9.41 -20.37 -0.80
N ARG A 65 -9.87 -19.13 -0.94
CA ARG A 65 -10.57 -18.66 -2.15
C ARG A 65 -9.67 -18.72 -3.38
N MET A 66 -8.42 -18.26 -3.27
CA MET A 66 -7.48 -18.29 -4.38
C MET A 66 -7.11 -19.72 -4.79
N ARG A 67 -6.94 -20.64 -3.85
CA ARG A 67 -6.73 -22.08 -4.12
C ARG A 67 -7.92 -22.76 -4.80
N LYS A 68 -9.14 -22.23 -4.68
CA LYS A 68 -10.29 -22.71 -5.45
C LYS A 68 -10.27 -22.21 -6.90
N LYS A 69 -9.71 -21.02 -7.14
CA LYS A 69 -9.64 -20.39 -8.46
C LYS A 69 -8.43 -20.87 -9.26
N PHE A 70 -7.30 -21.09 -8.60
CA PHE A 70 -6.03 -21.47 -9.20
C PHE A 70 -5.57 -22.82 -8.64
N ASN A 71 -5.56 -23.82 -9.51
CA ASN A 71 -5.06 -25.16 -9.18
C ASN A 71 -3.63 -25.31 -9.73
N GLY A 72 -2.69 -25.75 -8.89
CA GLY A 72 -1.33 -26.09 -9.33
C GLY A 72 -1.29 -27.42 -10.09
N ASN A 73 -0.45 -27.50 -11.11
CA ASN A 73 -0.14 -28.70 -11.91
C ASN A 73 1.39 -28.90 -11.93
N PRO A 74 1.97 -30.06 -12.28
CA PRO A 74 3.43 -30.23 -12.32
C PRO A 74 4.14 -29.18 -13.19
N ARG A 75 3.55 -28.83 -14.34
CA ARG A 75 4.09 -27.83 -15.26
C ARG A 75 3.89 -26.38 -14.78
N ARG A 76 2.86 -26.14 -13.99
CA ARG A 76 2.46 -24.82 -13.48
C ARG A 76 2.08 -24.93 -12.00
N PRO A 77 3.06 -25.13 -11.11
CA PRO A 77 2.80 -25.34 -9.69
C PRO A 77 2.35 -24.06 -9.01
N ARG A 78 1.87 -24.20 -7.77
CA ARG A 78 1.51 -23.09 -6.90
C ARG A 78 2.68 -22.76 -5.99
N LEU A 79 3.03 -21.47 -5.92
CA LEU A 79 4.05 -20.97 -5.00
C LEU A 79 3.38 -20.40 -3.76
N SER A 80 3.74 -20.87 -2.58
CA SER A 80 3.32 -20.28 -1.30
C SER A 80 4.53 -19.85 -0.49
N VAL A 81 4.50 -18.61 -0.03
CA VAL A 81 5.58 -18.01 0.75
C VAL A 81 5.01 -17.47 2.05
N PHE A 82 5.65 -17.87 3.14
CA PHE A 82 5.39 -17.38 4.48
C PHE A 82 6.60 -16.61 4.95
N CYS A 83 6.38 -15.39 5.44
CA CYS A 83 7.44 -14.55 6.00
C CYS A 83 7.00 -14.13 7.40
N SER A 84 7.77 -14.52 8.42
CA SER A 84 7.66 -13.95 9.76
C SER A 84 8.72 -12.85 9.95
N ASP A 85 8.86 -12.31 11.15
CA ASP A 85 9.93 -11.35 11.45
C ASP A 85 11.30 -12.01 11.45
N LYS A 86 11.38 -13.33 11.66
CA LYS A 86 12.66 -14.06 11.81
C LYS A 86 13.01 -14.94 10.61
N GLN A 87 12.00 -15.50 9.94
CA GLN A 87 12.20 -16.58 8.98
C GLN A 87 11.37 -16.37 7.73
N LEU A 88 11.85 -16.89 6.60
CA LEU A 88 11.09 -17.02 5.37
C LEU A 88 11.05 -18.49 4.95
N TYR A 89 9.88 -18.94 4.54
CA TYR A 89 9.63 -20.28 4.01
C TYR A 89 8.95 -20.15 2.65
N ALA A 90 9.46 -20.88 1.66
CA ALA A 90 8.92 -20.93 0.32
C ALA A 90 8.64 -22.38 -0.06
N MET A 91 7.46 -22.62 -0.64
CA MET A 91 7.00 -23.93 -1.05
C MET A 91 6.47 -23.87 -2.48
N LEU A 92 6.97 -24.78 -3.31
CA LEU A 92 6.43 -25.04 -4.64
C LEU A 92 5.61 -26.33 -4.59
N VAL A 93 4.31 -26.24 -4.82
CA VAL A 93 3.36 -27.34 -4.60
C VAL A 93 2.62 -27.69 -5.88
N ASP A 94 2.57 -28.98 -6.19
CA ASP A 94 1.67 -29.54 -7.18
C ASP A 94 0.40 -30.04 -6.48
N ASP A 95 -0.71 -29.33 -6.71
CA ASP A 95 -1.99 -29.61 -6.07
C ASP A 95 -2.67 -30.87 -6.63
N LYS A 96 -2.36 -31.28 -7.87
CA LYS A 96 -2.94 -32.50 -8.47
C LYS A 96 -2.39 -33.76 -7.82
N ASN A 97 -1.06 -33.86 -7.75
CA ASN A 97 -0.41 -35.01 -7.14
C ASN A 97 -0.23 -34.86 -5.63
N LYS A 98 -0.61 -33.71 -5.06
CA LYS A 98 -0.43 -33.36 -3.63
C LYS A 98 1.02 -33.49 -3.18
N LYS A 99 1.97 -33.14 -4.06
CA LYS A 99 3.41 -33.23 -3.80
C LYS A 99 4.04 -31.85 -3.67
N CYS A 100 4.97 -31.73 -2.73
CA CYS A 100 5.85 -30.57 -2.63
C CYS A 100 7.02 -30.81 -3.57
N LEU A 101 7.17 -29.96 -4.60
CA LEU A 101 8.26 -30.02 -5.57
C LEU A 101 9.53 -29.38 -5.01
N PHE A 102 9.38 -28.31 -4.23
CA PHE A 102 10.48 -27.60 -3.60
C PHE A 102 10.06 -27.03 -2.24
N TYR A 103 10.97 -27.15 -1.26
CA TYR A 103 10.87 -26.51 0.04
C TYR A 103 12.17 -25.79 0.38
N GLY A 104 12.09 -24.47 0.55
CA GLY A 104 13.20 -23.62 0.93
C GLY A 104 12.90 -22.86 2.21
N SER A 105 13.85 -22.80 3.14
CA SER A 105 13.74 -22.01 4.36
C SER A 105 15.05 -21.34 4.71
N THR A 106 14.98 -20.12 5.24
CA THR A 106 16.13 -19.42 5.83
C THR A 106 16.75 -20.18 7.02
N LEU A 107 16.05 -21.17 7.60
CA LEU A 107 16.58 -22.07 8.62
C LEU A 107 17.53 -23.15 8.07
N GLN A 108 17.46 -23.45 6.78
CA GLN A 108 18.27 -24.54 6.23
C GLN A 108 19.75 -24.16 6.24
N LYS A 109 20.59 -25.06 6.77
CA LYS A 109 22.05 -24.95 6.78
C LYS A 109 22.63 -24.60 5.41
N SER A 110 22.06 -25.23 4.37
CA SER A 110 22.48 -25.02 2.98
C SER A 110 22.31 -23.57 2.48
N ILE A 111 21.49 -22.76 3.15
CA ILE A 111 21.24 -21.35 2.82
C ILE A 111 22.04 -20.43 3.75
N ARG A 112 22.11 -20.80 5.03
CA ARG A 112 22.67 -19.95 6.09
C ARG A 112 24.18 -20.04 6.24
N ASP A 113 24.77 -21.22 6.04
CA ASP A 113 25.99 -21.55 6.79
C ASP A 113 27.31 -21.12 6.18
N ASN A 114 27.44 -20.66 4.92
CA ASN A 114 28.74 -20.19 4.40
C ASN A 114 28.65 -19.25 3.18
N PRO A 115 29.07 -17.96 3.28
CA PRO A 115 29.32 -17.20 4.51
C PRO A 115 28.03 -16.91 5.28
N PRO A 116 28.11 -16.62 6.60
CA PRO A 116 26.98 -16.14 7.39
C PRO A 116 26.38 -14.92 6.70
N CYS A 117 25.09 -14.99 6.43
CA CYS A 117 24.38 -14.02 5.61
C CYS A 117 23.36 -13.23 6.44
N THR A 118 23.10 -12.01 5.97
CA THR A 118 22.02 -11.18 6.53
C THR A 118 20.67 -11.84 6.24
N ILE A 119 19.64 -11.55 7.04
CA ILE A 119 18.31 -12.16 6.85
C ILE A 119 17.72 -11.85 5.45
N ILE A 120 18.07 -10.70 4.88
CA ILE A 120 17.70 -10.29 3.53
C ILE A 120 18.41 -11.14 2.47
N GLU A 121 19.72 -11.35 2.61
CA GLU A 121 20.52 -12.19 1.72
C GLU A 121 20.09 -13.65 1.80
N ALA A 122 19.77 -14.15 2.99
CA ALA A 122 19.24 -15.49 3.17
C ALA A 122 17.94 -15.69 2.38
N ALA A 123 17.04 -14.69 2.38
CA ALA A 123 15.81 -14.74 1.59
C ALA A 123 16.07 -14.66 0.08
N LYS A 124 17.05 -13.86 -0.35
CA LYS A 124 17.50 -13.83 -1.75
C LYS A 124 18.00 -15.22 -2.19
N ARG A 125 18.85 -15.86 -1.38
CA ARG A 125 19.36 -17.22 -1.61
C ARG A 125 18.24 -18.27 -1.68
N VAL A 126 17.18 -18.14 -0.87
CA VAL A 126 15.99 -19.02 -0.98
C VAL A 126 15.35 -18.87 -2.36
N GLY A 127 15.21 -17.63 -2.86
CA GLY A 127 14.69 -17.34 -4.19
C GLY A 127 15.54 -17.94 -5.30
N GLU A 128 16.87 -17.79 -5.23
CA GLU A 128 17.83 -18.38 -6.18
C GLU A 128 17.75 -19.91 -6.21
N LYS A 129 17.64 -20.56 -5.04
CA LYS A 129 17.45 -22.02 -4.96
C LYS A 129 16.12 -22.48 -5.53
N LEU A 130 15.06 -21.70 -5.31
CA LEU A 130 13.75 -21.99 -5.87
C LEU A 130 13.80 -21.96 -7.40
N VAL A 131 14.45 -20.94 -7.97
CA VAL A 131 14.67 -20.83 -9.41
C VAL A 131 15.44 -22.03 -9.92
N LYS A 132 16.55 -22.39 -9.27
CA LYS A 132 17.34 -23.57 -9.67
C LYS A 132 16.48 -24.83 -9.68
N ALA A 133 15.68 -25.06 -8.64
CA ALA A 133 14.76 -26.19 -8.60
C ALA A 133 13.69 -26.13 -9.71
N CYS A 134 13.22 -24.94 -10.08
CA CYS A 134 12.28 -24.80 -11.21
C CYS A 134 12.95 -25.14 -12.54
N VAL A 135 14.20 -24.72 -12.75
CA VAL A 135 14.99 -25.05 -13.95
C VAL A 135 15.25 -26.55 -14.03
N ASP A 136 15.69 -27.17 -12.93
CA ASP A 136 15.95 -28.61 -12.87
C ASP A 136 14.68 -29.46 -13.14
N LEU A 137 13.51 -28.94 -12.76
CA LEU A 137 12.20 -29.58 -12.98
C LEU A 137 11.50 -29.12 -14.28
N ASN A 138 12.14 -28.29 -15.11
CA ASN A 138 11.59 -27.73 -16.35
C ASN A 138 10.25 -27.00 -16.16
N ILE A 139 10.13 -26.22 -15.08
CA ILE A 139 8.95 -25.42 -14.74
C ILE A 139 9.18 -24.00 -15.28
N ASN A 140 8.33 -23.56 -16.20
CA ASN A 140 8.47 -22.24 -16.86
C ASN A 140 7.55 -21.17 -16.25
N GLU A 141 6.47 -21.58 -15.59
CA GLU A 141 5.46 -20.64 -15.13
C GLU A 141 4.85 -21.10 -13.81
N ILE A 142 4.53 -20.14 -12.94
CA ILE A 142 3.88 -20.38 -11.66
C ILE A 142 2.39 -20.04 -11.80
N SER A 143 1.49 -20.95 -11.43
CA SER A 143 0.05 -20.77 -11.57
C SER A 143 -0.50 -19.66 -10.66
N TYR A 144 -0.02 -19.64 -9.42
CA TYR A 144 -0.44 -18.66 -8.42
C TYR A 144 0.65 -18.46 -7.38
N TYR A 145 0.85 -17.20 -6.98
CA TYR A 145 1.77 -16.78 -5.94
C TYR A 145 1.02 -16.30 -4.70
N ASP A 146 1.13 -17.05 -3.60
CA ASP A 146 0.51 -16.79 -2.31
C ASP A 146 1.51 -16.20 -1.31
N ARG A 147 1.30 -14.94 -0.92
CA ARG A 147 2.10 -14.25 0.11
C ARG A 147 1.62 -14.49 1.55
N ASN A 148 0.60 -15.32 1.75
CA ASN A 148 0.01 -15.63 3.06
C ASN A 148 -0.46 -14.42 3.88
N GLY A 149 -0.76 -13.31 3.21
CA GLY A 149 -1.30 -12.09 3.85
C GLY A 149 -0.27 -11.24 4.60
N PHE A 150 1.03 -11.50 4.43
CA PHE A 150 2.08 -10.66 4.98
C PHE A 150 2.32 -9.44 4.08
N ALA A 151 2.54 -8.28 4.73
CA ALA A 151 2.90 -7.04 4.05
C ALA A 151 4.26 -7.16 3.35
N ARG A 152 4.51 -6.31 2.35
CA ARG A 152 5.81 -6.21 1.70
C ARG A 152 6.81 -5.60 2.67
N GLY A 153 7.77 -6.42 3.11
CA GLY A 153 8.97 -5.97 3.80
C GLY A 153 10.21 -6.29 2.96
N GLU A 154 11.36 -5.80 3.41
CA GLU A 154 12.64 -5.92 2.69
C GLU A 154 13.02 -7.38 2.38
N ARG A 155 12.72 -8.29 3.30
CA ARG A 155 12.99 -9.73 3.13
C ARG A 155 12.14 -10.35 2.02
N MET A 156 10.84 -10.09 2.01
CA MET A 156 9.94 -10.58 0.97
C MET A 156 10.33 -9.97 -0.37
N GLN A 157 10.66 -8.68 -0.38
CA GLN A 157 11.10 -7.98 -1.59
C GLN A 157 12.39 -8.57 -2.15
N ALA A 158 13.39 -8.87 -1.32
CA ALA A 158 14.63 -9.52 -1.76
C ALA A 158 14.38 -10.91 -2.37
N PHE A 159 13.45 -11.68 -1.81
CA PHE A 159 13.02 -12.95 -2.38
C PHE A 159 12.28 -12.77 -3.72
N GLU A 160 11.34 -11.80 -3.80
CA GLU A 160 10.59 -11.50 -5.03
C GLU A 160 11.53 -11.01 -6.15
N ILE A 161 12.51 -10.15 -5.84
CA ILE A 161 13.51 -9.67 -6.80
C ILE A 161 14.30 -10.82 -7.40
N ALA A 162 14.77 -11.77 -6.58
CA ALA A 162 15.52 -12.93 -7.06
C ALA A 162 14.69 -13.78 -8.04
N ILE A 163 13.40 -13.98 -7.77
CA ILE A 163 12.51 -14.75 -8.64
C ILE A 163 12.14 -13.98 -9.92
N ALA A 164 11.89 -12.67 -9.80
CA ALA A 164 11.50 -11.81 -10.91
C ALA A 164 12.63 -11.62 -11.93
N GLN A 165 13.90 -11.81 -11.54
CA GLN A 165 15.02 -11.84 -12.48
C GLN A 165 14.89 -12.99 -13.49
N HIS A 166 14.26 -14.10 -13.12
CA HIS A 166 14.06 -15.28 -13.98
C HIS A 166 12.70 -15.31 -14.70
N GLY A 167 11.84 -14.29 -14.52
CA GLY A 167 10.58 -14.15 -15.27
C GLY A 167 9.38 -14.93 -14.71
N PHE A 168 9.49 -15.54 -13.53
CA PHE A 168 8.39 -16.29 -12.91
C PHE A 168 7.29 -15.42 -12.27
N LEU A 169 7.61 -14.17 -11.94
CA LEU A 169 6.68 -13.19 -11.39
C LEU A 169 6.68 -11.93 -12.26
N PRO A 170 5.52 -11.29 -12.49
CA PRO A 170 5.47 -9.99 -13.16
C PRO A 170 6.20 -8.93 -12.34
N ARG A 171 6.95 -8.05 -13.02
CA ARG A 171 7.65 -6.90 -12.41
C ARG A 171 6.69 -5.74 -12.17
#